data_AF-A0A932MBJ7-F1
#
_entry.id   AF-A0A932MBJ7-F1
#
_cell.length_a   1.000
_cell.length_b   1.000
_cell.length_c   1.000
_cell.angle_alpha   90.00
_cell.angle_beta   90.00
_cell.angle_gamma   90.00
#
_symmetry.space_group_name_H-M   'P 1'
#
loop_
_entity.id
_entity.type
_entity.pdbx_description
1 polymer ?
#
loop_
_entity_poly.entity_id
_entity_poly.type
_entity_poly.pdbx_seq_one_letter_code
_entity_poly.pdbx_strand_id
1 'polypeptide(L)'
;EKYLGKHLVVFNKPGASGKIGNLAVAQAAPDGYTLGLVSTSDIIPIEWEVANGRKPPYTRHDFILLGSLTRSPVLVVVPYNSPWKILADLLRLHGTAG
;
A
#
# COMPACT_ATOMS: atom_id res chain seq x y z
N GLU A 1 -17.04 15.51 -4.71
CA GLU A 1 -17.46 16.92 -4.94
C GLU A 1 -18.85 17.22 -4.39
N LYS A 2 -19.92 16.53 -4.82
CA LYS A 2 -21.30 16.73 -4.34
C LYS A 2 -21.47 16.84 -2.82
N TYR A 3 -20.73 16.03 -2.05
CA TYR A 3 -20.79 16.02 -0.58
C TYR A 3 -19.73 16.89 0.10
N LEU A 4 -18.70 17.32 -0.62
CA LEU A 4 -17.61 18.14 -0.07
C LEU A 4 -17.87 19.64 -0.27
N GLY A 5 -18.69 20.01 -1.25
CA GLY A 5 -18.90 21.41 -1.65
C GLY A 5 -17.65 22.10 -2.21
N LYS A 6 -16.61 21.31 -2.54
CA LYS A 6 -15.31 21.74 -3.07
C LYS A 6 -14.90 20.83 -4.22
N HIS A 7 -14.08 21.36 -5.11
CA HIS A 7 -13.44 20.60 -6.18
C HIS A 7 -12.34 19.71 -5.63
N LEU A 8 -12.23 18.51 -6.19
CA LEU A 8 -11.17 17.55 -5.85
C LEU A 8 -10.19 17.48 -7.01
N VAL A 9 -8.97 17.96 -6.78
CA VAL A 9 -7.87 17.84 -7.75
C VAL A 9 -7.07 16.59 -7.42
N VAL A 10 -7.00 15.66 -8.36
CA VAL A 10 -6.21 14.42 -8.20
C VAL A 10 -4.80 14.66 -8.75
N PHE A 11 -3.80 14.44 -7.90
CA PHE A 11 -2.39 14.53 -8.29
C PHE A 11 -1.67 13.22 -8.01
N ASN A 12 -1.17 12.56 -9.07
CA ASN A 12 -0.44 11.31 -8.95
C ASN A 12 1.06 11.58 -8.77
N LYS A 13 1.62 11.17 -7.62
CA LYS A 13 3.07 11.20 -7.32
C LYS A 13 3.65 9.77 -7.24
N PRO A 14 3.94 9.12 -8.39
CA PRO A 14 4.46 7.75 -8.39
C PRO A 14 5.92 7.68 -7.95
N GLY A 15 6.35 6.47 -7.57
CA GLY A 15 7.75 6.14 -7.25
C GLY A 15 7.96 5.68 -5.81
N ALA A 16 9.07 4.96 -5.60
CA ALA A 16 9.49 4.40 -4.30
C ALA A 16 8.36 3.67 -3.55
N SER A 17 7.52 2.90 -4.26
CA SER A 17 6.35 2.20 -3.70
C SER A 17 5.45 3.13 -2.89
N GLY A 18 5.07 4.29 -3.46
CA GLY A 18 4.16 5.25 -2.83
C GLY A 18 4.83 6.18 -1.80
N LYS A 19 6.09 5.94 -1.41
CA LYS A 19 6.79 6.77 -0.42
C LYS A 19 6.88 8.25 -0.80
N ILE A 20 7.05 8.57 -2.09
CA ILE A 20 7.17 9.96 -2.56
C ILE A 20 5.85 10.72 -2.36
N GLY A 21 4.72 10.10 -2.70
CA GLY A 21 3.40 10.69 -2.48
C GLY A 21 3.11 10.86 -1.00
N ASN A 22 3.37 9.83 -0.20
CA ASN A 22 3.11 9.86 1.25
C ASN A 22 4.00 10.85 2.00
N LEU A 23 5.27 11.00 1.61
CA LEU A 23 6.15 12.04 2.16
C LEU A 23 5.60 13.45 1.87
N ALA A 24 5.12 13.69 0.65
CA ALA A 24 4.54 14.99 0.29
C ALA A 24 3.28 15.31 1.11
N VAL A 25 2.48 14.29 1.45
CA VAL A 25 1.31 14.44 2.33
C VAL A 25 1.75 14.69 3.78
N ALA A 26 2.74 13.95 4.28
CA ALA A 26 3.26 14.12 5.64
C ALA A 26 3.88 15.51 5.87
N GLN A 27 4.43 16.13 4.82
CA GLN A 27 5.02 17.47 4.88
C GLN A 27 4.03 18.61 4.58
N ALA A 28 2.79 18.30 4.20
CA ALA A 28 1.77 19.30 3.89
C ALA A 28 1.26 19.98 5.17
N ALA A 29 0.64 21.16 5.02
CA ALA A 29 -0.06 21.80 6.13
C ALA A 29 -1.21 20.90 6.62
N PRO A 30 -1.38 20.71 7.94
CA PRO A 30 -2.45 19.88 8.50
C PRO A 30 -3.79 20.62 8.53
N ASP A 31 -4.22 21.16 7.38
CA ASP A 31 -5.41 22.00 7.21
C ASP A 31 -6.61 21.28 6.55
N GLY A 32 -6.43 20.01 6.20
CA GLY A 32 -7.44 19.16 5.59
C GLY A 32 -7.57 19.30 4.06
N TYR A 33 -6.75 20.13 3.40
CA TYR A 33 -6.79 20.30 1.94
C TYR A 33 -5.88 19.34 1.18
N THR A 34 -4.91 18.72 1.86
CA THR A 34 -4.04 17.69 1.28
C THR A 34 -4.37 16.34 1.88
N LEU A 35 -4.84 15.42 1.03
CA LEU A 35 -5.20 14.05 1.44
C LEU A 35 -4.33 13.05 0.67
N GLY A 36 -3.89 12.01 1.37
CA GLY A 36 -3.14 10.90 0.81
C GLY A 36 -3.97 9.62 0.76
N LEU A 37 -3.69 8.78 -0.24
CA LEU A 37 -4.13 7.39 -0.22
C LEU A 37 -2.94 6.52 0.16
N VAL A 38 -3.08 5.78 1.25
CA VAL A 38 -2.06 4.88 1.76
C VAL A 38 -2.52 3.45 1.57
N SER A 39 -1.63 2.60 1.06
CA SER A 39 -1.83 1.17 0.90
C SER A 39 -0.83 0.39 1.76
N THR A 40 -1.10 -0.90 1.98
CA THR A 40 -0.20 -1.78 2.74
C THR A 40 1.20 -1.84 2.14
N SER A 41 1.32 -1.79 0.80
CA SER A 41 2.62 -1.79 0.11
C SER A 41 3.48 -0.57 0.41
N ASP A 42 2.87 0.56 0.79
CA ASP A 42 3.60 1.80 1.08
C ASP A 42 4.11 1.81 2.53
N ILE A 43 3.40 1.14 3.43
CA ILE A 43 3.70 1.07 4.87
C ILE A 43 4.79 0.03 5.17
N ILE A 44 4.72 -1.16 4.55
CA ILE A 44 5.66 -2.27 4.86
C ILE A 44 7.13 -1.84 4.84
N PRO A 45 7.64 -1.11 3.83
CA PRO A 45 9.04 -0.72 3.79
C PRO A 45 9.42 0.29 4.88
N ILE A 46 8.49 1.14 5.31
CA ILE A 46 8.70 2.13 6.38
C ILE A 46 8.78 1.43 7.73
N GLU A 47 7.85 0.52 8.01
CA GLU A 47 7.85 -0.28 9.25
C GLU A 47 9.10 -1.18 9.33
N TRP A 48 9.56 -1.72 8.19
CA TRP A 48 10.83 -2.46 8.13
C TRP A 48 12.03 -1.57 8.49
N GLU A 49 12.09 -0.32 8.02
CA GLU A 49 13.15 0.62 8.39
C GLU A 49 13.14 0.87 9.91
N VAL A 50 11.96 1.15 10.50
CA VAL A 50 11.81 1.36 11.95
C VAL A 50 12.25 0.11 12.74
N ALA A 51 11.81 -1.08 12.33
CA ALA A 51 12.16 -2.33 12.99
C ALA A 51 13.67 -2.64 12.96
N ASN A 52 14.40 -2.10 11.98
CA ASN A 52 15.85 -2.23 11.86
C ASN A 52 16.62 -1.02 12.42
N GLY A 53 15.97 -0.19 13.25
CA GLY A 53 16.61 0.95 13.90
C GLY A 53 16.97 2.10 12.95
N ARG A 54 16.41 2.11 11.74
CA ARG A 54 16.59 3.21 10.77
C ARG A 54 15.50 4.25 11.01
N LYS A 55 15.83 5.51 10.73
CA LYS A 55 14.88 6.62 10.80
C LYS A 55 14.28 6.86 9.41
N PRO A 56 13.02 6.45 9.15
CA PRO A 56 12.37 6.75 7.88
C PRO A 56 12.05 8.24 7.78
N PRO A 57 11.82 8.76 6.56
CA PRO A 57 11.50 10.18 6.34
C PRO A 57 10.11 10.58 6.87
N TYR A 58 9.23 9.61 7.08
CA TYR A 58 7.94 9.74 7.75
C TYR A 58 7.57 8.39 8.38
N THR A 59 6.61 8.40 9.28
CA THR A 59 6.06 7.24 9.99
C THR A 59 4.53 7.27 9.93
N ARG A 60 3.89 6.19 10.38
CA ARG A 60 2.43 6.15 10.54
C ARG A 60 1.87 7.25 11.47
N HIS A 61 2.69 7.82 12.36
CA HIS A 61 2.28 8.85 13.31
C HIS A 61 2.19 10.25 12.69
N ASP A 62 2.70 10.43 11.47
CA ASP A 62 2.61 11.70 10.74
C ASP A 62 1.27 11.86 10.00
N PHE A 63 0.33 10.90 10.16
CA PHE A 63 -0.96 10.90 9.48
C PHE A 63 -2.13 10.72 10.43
N ILE A 64 -3.23 11.39 10.12
CA ILE A 64 -4.56 11.09 10.69
C ILE A 64 -5.29 10.17 9.71
N LEU A 65 -5.55 8.92 10.13
CA LEU A 65 -6.26 7.94 9.29
C LEU A 65 -7.77 8.22 9.31
N LEU A 66 -8.34 8.54 8.15
CA LEU A 66 -9.77 8.84 8.02
C LEU A 66 -10.64 7.58 7.83
N GLY A 67 -10.15 6.60 7.08
CA GLY A 67 -10.89 5.37 6.80
C GLY A 67 -10.29 4.55 5.66
N SER A 68 -10.81 3.34 5.48
CA SER A 68 -10.45 2.48 4.36
C SER A 68 -11.36 2.77 3.17
N LEU A 69 -10.78 3.04 2.00
CA LEU A 69 -11.55 3.22 0.76
C LEU A 69 -11.82 1.89 0.05
N THR A 70 -10.81 1.02 -0.01
CA THR A 70 -10.86 -0.21 -0.79
C THR A 70 -10.12 -1.33 -0.07
N ARG A 71 -10.59 -2.56 -0.23
CA ARG A 71 -9.89 -3.77 0.19
C ARG A 71 -9.62 -4.64 -1.03
N SER A 72 -8.34 -4.86 -1.33
CA SER A 72 -7.91 -5.68 -2.46
C SER A 72 -7.27 -6.98 -1.93
N PRO A 73 -7.92 -8.13 -2.06
CA PRO A 73 -7.32 -9.41 -1.66
C PRO A 73 -6.17 -9.76 -2.62
N VAL A 74 -5.10 -10.34 -2.07
CA VAL A 74 -4.04 -10.96 -2.89
C VAL A 74 -4.57 -12.30 -3.41
N LEU A 75 -4.40 -12.55 -4.70
CA LEU A 75 -4.84 -13.77 -5.36
C LEU A 75 -3.64 -14.57 -5.85
N VAL A 76 -3.68 -15.88 -5.64
CA VAL A 76 -2.78 -16.83 -6.31
C VAL A 76 -3.48 -17.28 -7.59
N VAL A 77 -2.89 -16.96 -8.74
CA VAL A 77 -3.46 -17.23 -10.06
C VAL A 77 -2.50 -18.11 -10.84
N VAL A 78 -3.05 -19.10 -11.54
CA VAL A 78 -2.32 -20.01 -12.43
C VAL A 78 -2.84 -19.87 -13.86
N PRO A 79 -2.05 -20.19 -14.90
CA PRO A 79 -2.55 -20.26 -16.27
C PRO A 79 -3.77 -21.18 -16.38
N TYR A 80 -4.70 -20.87 -17.29
CA TYR A 80 -5.94 -21.64 -17.45
C TYR A 80 -5.70 -23.16 -17.64
N ASN A 81 -4.68 -23.52 -18.42
CA ASN A 81 -4.29 -24.91 -18.70
C ASN A 81 -3.35 -25.50 -17.65
N SER A 82 -3.14 -24.84 -16.50
CA SER A 82 -2.27 -25.36 -15.44
C SER A 82 -2.82 -26.65 -14.85
N PRO A 83 -1.96 -27.62 -14.50
CA PRO A 83 -2.36 -28.83 -13.78
C PRO A 83 -2.78 -28.53 -12.34
N TRP A 84 -2.45 -27.36 -11.79
CA TRP A 84 -2.77 -26.98 -10.42
C TRP A 84 -4.18 -26.44 -10.32
N LYS A 85 -5.09 -27.22 -9.72
CA LYS A 85 -6.52 -26.88 -9.61
C LYS A 85 -6.88 -26.35 -8.23
N ILE A 86 -6.12 -26.74 -7.22
CA ILE A 86 -6.27 -26.27 -5.84
C ILE A 86 -4.93 -25.80 -5.29
N LEU A 87 -4.96 -24.95 -4.25
CA LEU A 87 -3.76 -24.47 -3.58
C LEU A 87 -2.86 -25.63 -3.10
N ALA A 88 -3.43 -26.76 -2.70
CA ALA A 88 -2.67 -27.94 -2.29
C ALA A 88 -1.78 -28.50 -3.42
N ASP A 89 -2.17 -28.36 -4.69
CA ASP A 89 -1.37 -28.81 -5.83
C ASP A 89 -0.09 -27.98 -5.97
N LEU A 90 -0.18 -26.67 -5.69
CA LEU A 90 0.98 -25.77 -5.67
C LEU A 90 1.92 -26.06 -4.49
N LEU A 91 1.36 -26.36 -3.31
CA LEU A 91 2.15 -26.64 -2.10
C LEU A 91 2.96 -27.94 -2.22
N ARG A 92 2.45 -28.94 -2.94
CA ARG A 92 3.15 -30.22 -3.18
C ARG A 92 4.41 -30.05 -4.05
N LEU A 93 4.50 -28.99 -4.86
CA LEU A 93 5.68 -28.70 -5.68
C LEU A 93 6.95 -28.52 -4.82
N HIS A 94 6.82 -28.01 -3.59
CA HIS A 94 7.96 -27.77 -2.71
C HIS A 94 8.56 -29.07 -2.14
N GLY A 95 7.91 -30.22 -2.32
CA GLY A 95 8.36 -31.52 -1.78
C GLY A 95 9.23 -32.37 -2.72
N THR A 96 9.64 -31.87 -3.89
CA THR A 96 10.42 -32.65 -4.89
C THR A 96 11.63 -31.90 -5.43
N ALA A 97 12.33 -31.19 -4.55
CA ALA A 97 13.72 -30.77 -4.79
C ALA A 97 14.55 -31.19 -3.57
N GLY A 98 14.80 -32.49 -3.48
CA GLY A 98 15.84 -33.11 -2.67
C GLY A 98 16.80 -33.84 -3.59
#